data_AF-O32360-F1
#
_entry.id   AF-O32360-F1
#
_cell.length_a   1.000
_cell.length_b   1.000
_cell.length_c   1.000
_cell.angle_alpha   90.00
_cell.angle_beta   90.00
_cell.angle_gamma   90.00
#
_symmetry.space_group_name_H-M   'P 1'
#
loop_
_entity.id
_entity.type
_entity.pdbx_description
1 polymer ?
#
loop_
_entity_poly.entity_id
_entity_poly.type
_entity_poly.pdbx_seq_one_letter_code
_entity_poly.pdbx_strand_id
1 'polypeptide(L)'
;DGSEEMLNSSELKIGDIVLVKAGELIPNDGEIIEGTASVDESAITGESAPVMREAGGDFSSVTGGTTVLTDFLKIKILVGAGESFLDKMINIVEGAARQKTP
;
A
#
# COMPACT_ATOMS: atom_id res chain seq x y z
N ASP A 1 0.22 -3.80 25.07
CA ASP A 1 1.30 -4.80 24.94
C ASP A 1 2.17 -4.68 23.71
N GLY A 2 1.85 -3.85 22.70
CA GLY A 2 2.84 -3.26 21.78
C GLY A 2 3.78 -4.22 21.04
N SER A 3 3.47 -5.51 20.99
CA SER A 3 4.30 -6.52 20.33
C SER A 3 4.10 -6.42 18.82
N GLU A 4 5.20 -6.24 18.10
CA GLU A 4 5.25 -6.32 16.64
C GLU A 4 5.41 -7.80 16.24
N GLU A 5 4.58 -8.28 15.33
CA GLU A 5 4.66 -9.63 14.75
C GLU A 5 4.85 -9.51 13.23
N MET A 6 5.79 -10.29 12.68
CA MET A 6 5.94 -10.38 11.23
C MET A 6 4.92 -11.38 10.68
N LEU A 7 3.96 -10.89 9.92
CA LEU A 7 2.97 -11.69 9.21
C LEU A 7 3.16 -11.54 7.70
N ASN A 8 2.70 -12.52 6.92
CA ASN A 8 2.67 -12.35 5.47
C ASN A 8 1.63 -11.28 5.10
N SER A 9 1.89 -10.52 4.04
CA SER A 9 0.91 -9.54 3.53
C SER A 9 -0.44 -10.17 3.19
N SER A 10 -0.46 -11.45 2.80
CA SER A 10 -1.67 -12.22 2.52
C SER A 10 -2.53 -12.51 3.76
N GLU A 11 -1.98 -12.38 4.96
CA GLU A 11 -2.67 -12.63 6.22
C GLU A 11 -3.27 -11.35 6.84
N LEU A 12 -2.96 -10.19 6.25
CA LEU A 12 -3.46 -8.89 6.70
C LEU A 12 -4.98 -8.79 6.54
N LYS A 13 -5.61 -8.25 7.57
CA LYS A 13 -7.04 -7.99 7.63
C LYS A 13 -7.32 -6.49 7.72
N ILE A 14 -8.52 -6.12 7.30
CA ILE A 14 -9.02 -4.75 7.45
C ILE A 14 -9.01 -4.38 8.93
N GLY A 15 -8.41 -3.23 9.24
CA GLY A 15 -8.25 -2.72 10.60
C GLY A 15 -6.91 -3.05 11.25
N ASP A 16 -6.10 -3.95 10.67
CA ASP A 16 -4.75 -4.21 11.15
C ASP A 16 -3.88 -2.97 11.00
N ILE A 17 -2.91 -2.81 11.90
CA ILE A 17 -1.97 -1.70 11.90
C ILE A 17 -0.59 -2.27 11.57
N VAL A 18 0.00 -1.78 10.48
CA VAL A 18 1.32 -2.18 10.02
C VAL A 18 2.29 -1.01 10.17
N LEU A 19 3.51 -1.32 10.63
CA LEU A 19 4.62 -0.38 10.63
C LEU A 19 5.46 -0.64 9.38
N VAL A 20 5.62 0.37 8.54
CA VAL A 20 6.42 0.32 7.31
C VAL A 20 7.55 1.32 7.44
N LYS A 21 8.79 0.87 7.27
CA LYS A 21 10.01 1.69 7.40
C LYS A 21 10.56 2.07 6.04
N ALA A 22 11.44 3.07 6.02
CA ALA A 22 12.19 3.45 4.83
C ALA A 22 12.87 2.24 4.16
N GLY A 23 12.67 2.11 2.86
CA GLY A 23 13.12 1.01 2.02
C GLY A 23 12.14 -0.16 1.91
N GLU A 24 11.02 -0.14 2.64
CA GLU A 24 10.02 -1.20 2.61
C GLU A 24 8.83 -0.86 1.70
N LEU A 25 8.22 -1.92 1.17
CA LEU A 25 6.99 -1.84 0.39
C LEU A 25 5.78 -1.76 1.32
N ILE A 26 4.82 -0.91 0.95
CA ILE A 26 3.52 -0.87 1.61
C ILE A 26 2.75 -2.15 1.22
N PRO A 27 2.37 -3.01 2.19
CA PRO A 27 1.87 -4.34 1.89
C PRO A 27 0.44 -4.37 1.35
N ASN A 28 -0.39 -3.37 1.69
CA ASN A 28 -1.77 -3.25 1.21
C ASN A 28 -2.25 -1.79 1.31
N ASP A 29 -3.37 -1.48 0.65
CA ASP A 29 -3.98 -0.16 0.67
C ASP A 29 -4.49 0.19 2.08
N GLY A 30 -4.29 1.44 2.48
CA GLY A 30 -4.65 1.87 3.81
C GLY A 30 -4.56 3.37 4.04
N GLU A 31 -4.64 3.73 5.31
CA GLU A 31 -4.56 5.11 5.77
C GLU A 31 -3.48 5.24 6.85
N ILE A 32 -2.63 6.26 6.72
CA ILE A 32 -1.59 6.59 7.69
C ILE A 32 -2.25 7.16 8.94
N ILE A 33 -2.02 6.49 10.07
CA ILE A 33 -2.50 6.91 11.38
C ILE A 33 -1.38 7.56 12.22
N GLU A 34 -0.11 7.36 11.85
CA GLU A 34 1.04 7.98 12.52
C GLU A 34 2.25 8.04 11.58
N GLY A 35 3.04 9.11 11.68
CA GLY A 35 4.26 9.31 10.92
C GLY A 35 4.07 10.15 9.65
N THR A 36 5.20 10.51 9.05
CA THR A 36 5.32 11.28 7.81
C THR A 36 6.52 10.74 7.04
N ALA A 37 6.35 10.50 5.74
CA ALA A 37 7.39 9.94 4.89
C ALA A 37 7.23 10.36 3.43
N SER A 38 8.32 10.33 2.67
CA SER A 38 8.26 10.31 1.20
C SER A 38 7.93 8.91 0.70
N VAL A 39 6.99 8.79 -0.24
CA VAL A 39 6.59 7.52 -0.86
C VAL A 39 6.84 7.59 -2.37
N ASP A 40 7.41 6.52 -2.92
CA ASP A 40 7.55 6.30 -4.36
C ASP A 40 6.30 5.58 -4.90
N GLU A 41 5.50 6.32 -5.65
CA GLU A 41 4.27 5.83 -6.29
C GLU A 41 4.47 5.47 -7.77
N SER A 42 5.72 5.44 -8.26
CA SER A 42 6.05 5.18 -9.67
C SER A 42 5.50 3.85 -10.18
N ALA A 43 5.38 2.84 -9.32
CA ALA A 43 4.78 1.55 -9.66
C ALA A 43 3.30 1.64 -10.06
N ILE A 44 2.61 2.69 -9.63
CA ILE A 44 1.17 2.88 -9.80
C ILE A 44 0.87 4.01 -10.79
N THR A 45 1.49 5.18 -10.59
CA THR A 45 1.23 6.39 -11.38
C THR A 45 2.15 6.52 -12.58
N GLY A 46 3.31 5.83 -12.57
CA GLY A 46 4.37 6.01 -13.56
C GLY A 46 5.20 7.29 -13.37
N GLU A 47 4.90 8.09 -12.33
CA GLU A 47 5.66 9.29 -12.01
C GLU A 47 6.79 8.96 -11.04
N SER A 48 8.03 9.31 -11.39
CA SER A 48 9.22 8.99 -10.57
C SER A 48 9.48 9.99 -9.44
N ALA A 49 8.67 11.05 -9.31
CA ALA A 49 8.83 12.04 -8.26
C ALA A 49 8.20 11.52 -6.96
N PRO A 50 8.96 11.43 -5.85
CA PRO A 50 8.40 11.02 -4.57
C PRO A 50 7.33 11.99 -4.07
N VAL A 51 6.30 11.45 -3.42
CA VAL A 51 5.20 12.22 -2.85
C VAL A 51 5.25 12.17 -1.34
N MET A 52 5.08 13.32 -0.67
CA MET A 52 5.00 13.37 0.79
C MET A 52 3.64 12.88 1.26
N ARG A 53 3.66 11.97 2.24
CA ARG A 53 2.47 11.40 2.88
C ARG A 53 2.59 11.56 4.39
N GLU A 54 1.47 11.88 5.05
CA GLU A 54 1.45 12.16 6.49
C GLU A 54 0.12 11.77 7.15
N ALA A 55 0.16 11.49 8.44
CA ALA A 55 -1.03 11.21 9.23
C ALA A 55 -1.97 12.42 9.38
N GLY A 56 -3.27 12.18 9.36
CA GLY A 56 -4.28 13.16 9.83
C GLY A 56 -4.63 14.30 8.87
N GLY A 57 -4.22 14.23 7.60
CA GLY A 57 -4.56 15.21 6.56
C GLY A 57 -5.10 14.54 5.28
N ASP A 58 -5.30 15.36 4.23
CA ASP A 58 -5.78 14.88 2.92
C ASP A 58 -4.82 13.90 2.23
N PHE A 59 -3.56 13.85 2.69
CA PHE A 59 -2.48 13.02 2.16
C PHE A 59 -2.22 11.74 3.00
N SER A 60 -3.19 11.33 3.83
CA SER A 60 -3.06 10.13 4.68
C SER A 60 -3.26 8.82 3.93
N SER A 61 -3.88 8.83 2.74
CA SER A 61 -4.12 7.61 1.96
C SER A 61 -2.82 7.09 1.34
N VAL A 62 -2.66 5.76 1.35
CA VAL A 62 -1.52 5.06 0.72
C VAL A 62 -2.00 3.83 -0.04
N THR A 63 -1.27 3.52 -1.11
CA THR A 63 -1.56 2.40 -2.00
C THR A 63 -0.53 1.29 -1.80
N GLY A 64 -1.00 0.05 -1.71
CA GLY A 64 -0.16 -1.14 -1.68
C GLY A 64 0.76 -1.21 -2.90
N GLY A 65 1.96 -1.75 -2.70
CA GLY A 65 3.01 -1.89 -3.71
C GLY A 65 3.79 -0.60 -4.03
N THR A 66 3.48 0.51 -3.36
CA THR A 66 4.34 1.71 -3.34
C THR A 66 5.43 1.54 -2.27
N THR A 67 6.53 2.29 -2.40
CA THR A 67 7.71 2.12 -1.51
C THR A 67 7.90 3.33 -0.62
N VAL A 68 8.09 3.12 0.69
CA VAL A 68 8.45 4.18 1.63
C VAL A 68 9.93 4.50 1.45
N LEU A 69 10.28 5.76 1.20
CA LEU A 69 11.66 6.18 0.95
C LEU A 69 12.36 6.75 2.19
N THR A 70 11.60 7.39 3.09
CA THR A 70 12.15 8.05 4.28
C THR A 70 11.34 7.72 5.53
N ASP A 71 11.96 7.82 6.70
CA ASP A 71 11.31 7.68 8.01
C ASP A 71 10.48 6.38 8.15
N PHE A 72 9.26 6.49 8.66
CA PHE A 72 8.33 5.38 8.85
C PHE A 72 6.88 5.87 8.76
N LEU A 73 5.99 4.92 8.48
CA LEU A 73 4.54 5.12 8.51
C LEU A 73 3.89 4.00 9.32
N LYS A 74 2.97 4.34 10.22
CA LYS A 74 1.98 3.38 10.73
C LYS A 74 0.72 3.52 9.90
N ILE A 75 0.34 2.43 9.24
CA ILE A 75 -0.75 2.40 8.30
C ILE A 75 -1.81 1.45 8.85
N LYS A 76 -3.05 1.92 8.89
CA LYS A 76 -4.23 1.10 9.14
C LYS A 76 -4.73 0.54 7.82
N ILE A 77 -4.77 -0.78 7.70
CA ILE A 77 -5.26 -1.45 6.51
C ILE A 77 -6.75 -1.20 6.33
N LEU A 78 -7.15 -0.72 5.15
CA LEU A 78 -8.55 -0.43 4.82
C LEU A 78 -9.16 -1.44 3.85
N VAL A 79 -8.32 -2.23 3.19
CA VAL A 79 -8.71 -3.15 2.12
C VAL A 79 -8.26 -4.57 2.44
N GLY A 80 -9.06 -5.57 2.08
CA GLY A 80 -8.71 -6.97 2.29
C GLY A 80 -7.56 -7.45 1.40
N ALA A 81 -6.97 -8.60 1.74
CA ALA A 81 -6.02 -9.26 0.86
C ALA A 81 -6.68 -9.62 -0.49
N GLY A 82 -6.02 -9.31 -1.60
CA GLY A 82 -6.55 -9.55 -2.96
C GLY A 82 -7.53 -8.47 -3.46
N GLU A 83 -7.79 -7.42 -2.69
CA GLU A 83 -8.70 -6.33 -3.05
C GLU A 83 -7.97 -5.00 -3.27
N SER A 84 -6.64 -4.98 -3.14
CA SER A 84 -5.82 -3.79 -3.32
C SER A 84 -5.98 -3.20 -4.71
N PHE A 85 -5.57 -1.94 -4.88
CA PHE A 85 -5.55 -1.30 -6.18
C PHE A 85 -4.73 -2.08 -7.21
N LEU A 86 -3.57 -2.60 -6.79
CA LEU A 86 -2.74 -3.48 -7.62
C LEU A 86 -3.45 -4.77 -8.01
N ASP A 87 -4.13 -5.42 -7.06
CA ASP A 87 -4.89 -6.65 -7.35
C ASP A 87 -6.02 -6.39 -8.35
N LYS A 88 -6.70 -5.24 -8.23
CA LYS A 88 -7.72 -4.82 -9.19
C LYS A 88 -7.12 -4.60 -10.59
N MET A 89 -5.95 -3.97 -10.67
CA MET A 89 -5.23 -3.81 -11.95
C MET A 89 -4.86 -5.16 -12.56
N ILE A 90 -4.32 -6.10 -11.78
CA ILE A 90 -3.98 -7.45 -12.22
C ILE A 90 -5.24 -8.14 -12.78
N ASN A 91 -6.34 -8.13 -12.03
CA ASN A 91 -7.60 -8.73 -12.45
C ASN A 91 -8.15 -8.14 -13.76
N ILE A 92 -8.02 -6.82 -13.95
CA ILE A 92 -8.43 -6.16 -15.21
C ILE A 92 -7.55 -6.63 -16.38
N VAL A 93 -6.23 -6.67 -16.19
CA VAL A 93 -5.29 -7.09 -17.22
C VAL A 93 -5.48 -8.57 -17.58
N GLU A 94 -5.61 -9.45 -16.59
CA GLU A 94 -5.86 -10.87 -16.80
C GLU A 94 -7.22 -11.15 -17.45
N GLY A 95 -8.26 -10.44 -17.03
CA GLY A 95 -9.59 -10.51 -17.63
C GLY A 95 -9.58 -10.08 -19.10
N ALA A 96 -8.87 -8.99 -19.42
CA ALA A 96 -8.71 -8.52 -20.79
C ALA A 96 -7.90 -9.50 -21.66
N ALA A 97 -6.87 -10.14 -21.10
CA ALA A 97 -6.08 -11.17 -21.80
C ALA A 97 -6.91 -12.41 -22.17
N ARG A 98 -7.87 -12.80 -21.32
CA ARG A 98 -8.82 -13.91 -21.58
C ARG A 98 -9.91 -13.54 -22.60
N GLN A 99 -10.15 -12.25 -22.83
CA GLN A 99 -11.16 -11.77 -23.77
C GLN A 99 -10.66 -11.66 -25.22
N LYS A 100 -9.43 -12.10 -25.52
CA LYS A 100 -9.04 -12.36 -26.91
C LYS A 100 -9.90 -13.50 -27.46
N THR A 101 -10.81 -13.12 -28.36
CA THR A 101 -11.69 -14.00 -29.13
C THR A 101 -10.89 -15.12 -29.84
N PRO A 102 -11.43 -16.36 -29.93
CA PRO A 102 -10.80 -17.50 -30.62
C PRO A 102 -10.46 -17.23 -32.09
#